data_AF-A0A3S0ZF88-F1
#
_entry.id   AF-A0A3S0ZF88-F1
#
_cell.length_a   1.000
_cell.length_b   1.000
_cell.length_c   1.000
_cell.angle_alpha   90.00
_cell.angle_beta   90.00
_cell.angle_gamma   90.00
#
_symmetry.space_group_name_H-M   'P 1'
#
loop_
_entity.id
_entity.type
_entity.pdbx_description
1 polymer ?
#
loop_
_entity_poly.entity_id
_entity_poly.type
_entity_poly.pdbx_seq_one_letter_code
_entity_poly.pdbx_strand_id
1 'polypeptide(L)' 'MSNTPHSAFSTSDAVAKYAEGPKRNVPGYSGLLPMTRILLEEHVPSDGRVLVVGAGGGLEVEDLFFMGFTFRGWVARA' A
#
# COMPACT_ATOMS: atom_id res chain seq x y z
N MET A 1 23.75 -14.56 2.01
CA MET A 1 23.07 -13.71 1.01
C MET A 1 23.22 -12.27 1.46
N SER A 2 23.89 -11.42 0.68
CA SER A 2 24.02 -9.99 0.97
C SER A 2 22.66 -9.32 0.77
N ASN A 3 22.05 -8.80 1.85
CA ASN A 3 20.79 -8.04 1.77
C ASN A 3 21.11 -6.60 1.36
N THR A 4 21.36 -6.39 0.07
CA THR A 4 21.60 -5.05 -0.46
C THR A 4 20.24 -4.34 -0.56
N PRO A 5 20.02 -3.21 0.14
CA PRO A 5 18.74 -2.50 0.08
C PRO A 5 18.43 -2.05 -1.34
N HIS A 6 17.17 -2.21 -1.74
CA HIS A 6 16.69 -1.78 -3.06
C HIS A 6 16.88 -0.28 -3.21
N SER A 7 17.48 0.16 -4.32
CA SER A 7 17.91 1.55 -4.56
C SER A 7 16.79 2.59 -4.37
N ALA A 8 15.54 2.18 -4.58
CA ALA A 8 14.34 2.98 -4.34
C ALA A 8 14.19 3.48 -2.89
N PHE A 9 14.82 2.80 -1.93
CA PHE A 9 14.76 3.11 -0.49
C PHE A 9 16.11 3.55 0.09
N SER A 10 17.08 3.84 -0.78
CA SER A 10 18.44 4.20 -0.35
C SER A 10 18.64 5.72 -0.17
N THR A 11 17.77 6.57 -0.72
CA THR A 11 17.87 8.04 -0.61
C THR A 11 16.50 8.68 -0.39
N SER A 12 16.46 9.82 0.29
CA SER A 12 15.20 10.56 0.54
C SER A 12 14.49 10.97 -0.75
N ASP A 13 15.23 11.41 -1.77
CA ASP A 13 14.66 11.80 -3.06
C ASP A 13 14.07 10.62 -3.82
N ALA A 14 14.66 9.43 -3.71
CA ALA A 14 14.12 8.22 -4.33
C ALA A 14 12.84 7.76 -3.62
N VAL A 15 12.82 7.82 -2.28
CA VAL A 15 11.64 7.49 -1.47
C VAL A 15 10.48 8.43 -1.80
N ALA A 16 10.74 9.74 -1.90
CA ALA A 16 9.72 10.75 -2.21
C ALA A 16 9.01 10.51 -3.55
N LYS A 17 9.70 9.89 -4.52
CA LYS A 17 9.17 9.59 -5.86
C LYS A 17 8.62 8.18 -6.01
N TYR A 18 8.79 7.32 -5.01
CA TYR A 18 8.42 5.91 -5.12
C TYR A 18 6.94 5.71 -5.46
N ALA A 19 6.06 6.51 -4.87
CA ALA A 19 4.61 6.47 -5.10
C ALA A 19 4.21 6.80 -6.56
N GLU A 20 5.08 7.43 -7.36
CA GLU A 20 4.80 7.74 -8.76
C GLU A 20 4.92 6.49 -9.65
N GLY A 21 5.74 5.52 -9.25
CA GLY A 21 6.05 4.32 -10.00
C GLY A 21 4.83 3.45 -10.33
N PRO A 22 3.98 3.08 -9.35
CA PRO A 22 2.83 2.21 -9.57
C PRO A 22 1.87 2.72 -10.66
N LYS A 23 1.47 4.00 -10.60
CA LYS A 23 0.56 4.58 -11.60
C LYS A 23 1.15 4.58 -13.01
N ARG A 24 2.47 4.72 -13.15
CA ARG A 24 3.16 4.77 -14.44
C ARG A 24 3.43 3.39 -15.04
N ASN A 25 3.65 2.39 -14.19
CA ASN A 25 4.11 1.07 -14.62
C ASN A 25 3.01 0.00 -14.60
N VAL A 26 1.89 0.24 -13.89
CA VAL A 26 0.80 -0.73 -13.74
C VAL A 26 -0.46 -0.22 -14.45
N PRO A 27 -0.77 -0.73 -15.66
CA PRO A 27 -2.03 -0.44 -16.33
C PRO A 27 -3.22 -0.78 -15.44
N GLY A 28 -4.19 0.13 -15.35
CA GLY A 28 -5.39 -0.06 -14.53
C GLY A 28 -5.19 0.13 -13.03
N TYR A 29 -4.01 0.58 -12.57
CA TYR A 29 -3.73 0.82 -11.15
C TYR A 29 -4.78 1.70 -10.45
N SER A 30 -5.29 2.73 -11.14
CA SER A 30 -6.32 3.62 -10.60
C SER A 30 -7.65 2.93 -10.31
N GLY A 31 -7.95 1.80 -10.97
CA GLY A 31 -9.15 1.00 -10.69
C GLY A 31 -8.90 -0.13 -9.69
N LEU A 32 -7.65 -0.59 -9.55
CA LEU A 32 -7.30 -1.74 -8.72
C LEU A 32 -7.57 -1.49 -7.23
N LEU A 33 -7.16 -0.34 -6.70
CA LEU A 33 -7.36 -0.01 -5.29
C LEU A 33 -8.84 0.15 -4.92
N PRO A 34 -9.66 0.90 -5.69
CA PRO A 34 -11.11 0.96 -5.47
C PRO A 34 -11.81 -0.40 -5.52
N MET A 35 -11.46 -1.27 -6.48
CA MET A 35 -12.05 -2.61 -6.55
C MET A 35 -11.65 -3.48 -5.35
N THR A 36 -10.40 -3.40 -4.92
CA THR A 36 -9.91 -4.08 -3.72
C THR A 36 -10.67 -3.63 -2.48
N ARG A 37 -10.91 -2.33 -2.36
CA ARG A 37 -11.74 -1.73 -1.31
C ARG A 37 -13.16 -2.32 -1.30
N ILE A 38 -13.85 -2.36 -2.44
CA ILE A 38 -15.21 -2.91 -2.50
C ILE A 38 -15.25 -4.36 -1.98
N LEU A 39 -14.34 -5.21 -2.45
CA LEU A 39 -14.27 -6.60 -2.01
C LEU A 39 -14.00 -6.74 -0.51
N LEU A 40 -13.13 -5.90 0.03
CA LEU A 40 -12.83 -5.90 1.46
C LEU A 40 -14.02 -5.39 2.29
N GLU A 41 -14.75 -4.37 1.84
CA GLU A 41 -15.96 -3.87 2.54
C GLU A 41 -17.08 -4.93 2.61
N GLU A 42 -17.16 -5.84 1.63
CA GLU A 42 -18.15 -6.93 1.64
C GLU A 42 -17.84 -8.05 2.64
N HIS A 43 -16.56 -8.27 2.95
CA HIS A 43 -16.10 -9.45 3.69
C HIS A 43 -15.57 -9.13 5.09
N VAL A 44 -15.09 -7.90 5.31
CA VAL A 44 -14.51 -7.49 6.60
C VAL A 44 -15.63 -6.92 7.49
N PRO A 45 -15.83 -7.45 8.70
CA PRO A 45 -16.78 -6.87 9.67
C PRO A 45 -16.37 -5.45 10.07
N SER A 46 -17.29 -4.60 10.51
CA SER A 46 -17.03 -3.19 10.85
C SER A 46 -15.93 -2.95 11.90
N ASP A 47 -15.67 -3.93 12.78
CA ASP A 47 -14.58 -3.95 13.77
C ASP A 47 -13.36 -4.79 13.35
N GLY A 48 -13.38 -5.29 12.11
CA GLY A 48 -12.35 -6.08 11.47
C GLY A 48 -11.06 -5.28 11.23
N ARG A 49 -10.00 -6.02 10.86
CA ARG A 49 -8.65 -5.47 10.70
C ARG A 49 -8.04 -5.98 9.41
N VAL A 50 -7.41 -5.06 8.67
CA VAL A 50 -6.69 -5.36 7.42
C VAL A 50 -5.22 -5.06 7.62
N LEU A 51 -4.36 -6.01 7.25
CA LEU A 51 -2.90 -5.84 7.20
C LEU A 51 -2.47 -5.75 5.74
N VAL A 52 -1.89 -4.62 5.35
CA VAL A 52 -1.28 -4.45 4.01
C VAL A 52 0.17 -4.92 4.07
N VAL A 53 0.45 -6.08 3.49
CA VAL A 53 1.81 -6.63 3.40
C VAL A 53 2.52 -6.06 2.18
N GLY A 54 3.67 -5.41 2.38
CA GLY A 54 4.42 -4.80 1.28
C GLY A 54 3.82 -3.50 0.77
N ALA A 55 3.32 -2.64 1.66
CA ALA A 55 2.66 -1.37 1.36
C ALA A 55 3.50 -0.34 0.57
N GLY A 56 4.78 -0.63 0.27
CA GLY A 56 5.62 0.21 -0.57
C GLY A 56 5.61 1.69 -0.17
N GLY A 57 5.09 2.55 -1.05
CA GLY A 57 5.00 4.00 -0.88
C GLY A 57 3.78 4.48 -0.11
N GLY A 58 2.90 3.58 0.34
CA GLY A 58 1.76 3.88 1.19
C GLY A 58 0.47 4.25 0.46
N LEU A 59 0.43 4.22 -0.88
CA LEU A 59 -0.77 4.54 -1.66
C LEU A 59 -1.94 3.59 -1.36
N GLU A 60 -1.63 2.31 -1.19
CA GLU A 60 -2.58 1.27 -0.84
C GLU A 60 -3.14 1.49 0.56
N VAL A 61 -2.31 2.02 1.48
CA VAL A 61 -2.77 2.34 2.83
C VAL A 61 -3.66 3.57 2.83
N GLU A 62 -3.33 4.59 2.04
CA GLU A 62 -4.13 5.81 1.90
C GLU A 62 -5.54 5.50 1.37
N ASP A 63 -5.64 4.68 0.33
CA ASP A 63 -6.94 4.32 -0.27
C ASP A 63 -7.81 3.50 0.70
N LEU A 64 -7.21 2.53 1.40
CA LEU A 64 -7.91 1.63 2.32
C LEU A 64 -8.20 2.27 3.69
N PHE A 65 -7.52 3.37 4.06
CA PHE A 65 -7.70 4.04 5.34
C PHE A 65 -9.14 4.52 5.57
N PHE A 66 -9.85 4.91 4.52
CA PHE A 66 -11.21 5.47 4.59
C PHE A 66 -12.34 4.42 4.62
N MET A 67 -12.01 3.13 4.75
CA MET A 67 -12.97 2.02 4.71
C MET A 67 -13.76 1.78 6.02
N GLY A 68 -13.58 2.60 7.06
CA GLY A 68 -14.39 2.49 8.29
C GLY A 68 -13.99 1.36 9.25
N PHE A 69 -12.97 0.57 8.93
CA PHE A 69 -12.35 -0.41 9.84
C PHE A 69 -11.28 0.25 10.72
N THR A 70 -10.97 -0.37 11.87
CA THR A 70 -9.92 0.14 12.76
C THR A 70 -8.52 -0.15 12.17
N PHE A 71 -7.90 0.83 11.52
CA PHE A 71 -6.51 0.76 11.06
C PHE A 71 -5.53 0.77 12.24
N ARG A 72 -4.71 -0.27 12.41
CA ARG A 72 -3.80 -0.45 13.56
C ARG A 72 -2.31 -0.34 13.21
N GLY A 73 -1.98 0.01 11.97
CA GLY A 73 -0.62 0.33 11.56
C GLY A 73 -0.10 -0.51 10.40
N TRP A 74 1.09 -0.14 9.95
CA TRP A 74 1.86 -0.78 8.88
C TRP A 74 3.07 -1.52 9.47
N VAL A 75 3.51 -2.59 8.80
CA VAL A 75 4.82 -3.22 9.06
C VAL A 75 5.63 -3.14 7.77
N ALA A 76 6.60 -2.24 7.75
CA ALA A 76 7.61 -2.18 6.69
C ALA A 76 8.85 -2.95 7.15
N ARG A 77 9.35 -3.87 6.32
CA ARG A 77 10.65 -4.53 6.52
C ARG A 77 11.45 -4.37 5.23
N ALA A 78 12.70 -3.93 5.36
CA ALA A 78 13.69 -3.83 4.28
C ALA A 78 14.56 -5.09 4.22
#